data_AF-Q93Y78-F1
#
_entry.id   AF-Q93Y78-F1
#
_cell.length_a   1.000
_cell.length_b   1.000
_cell.length_c   1.000
_cell.angle_alpha   90.00
_cell.angle_beta   90.00
_cell.angle_gamma   90.00
#
_symmetry.space_group_name_H-M   'P 1'
#
loop_
_entity.id
_entity.type
_entity.pdbx_description
1 polymer ?
#
loop_
_entity_poly.entity_id
_entity_poly.type
_entity_poly.pdbx_seq_one_letter_code
_entity_poly.pdbx_strand_id
1 'polypeptide(L)' 'VAIEDGVGHTPFIECNVDSQGNHQVYQVYLCVDSSASNFIDCPVFPHGGRCGSKIEFPPFSSTDHDEF' A
#
# COMPACT_ATOMS: atom_id res chain seq x y z
N VAL A 1 -11.73 -4.85 4.16
CA VAL A 1 -11.24 -3.68 3.35
C VAL A 1 -11.24 -4.07 1.88
N ALA A 2 -11.38 -3.15 0.91
CA ALA A 2 -11.63 -3.53 -0.50
C ALA A 2 -10.64 -4.56 -1.08
N ILE A 3 -9.34 -4.47 -0.73
CA ILE A 3 -8.32 -5.43 -1.18
C ILE A 3 -8.53 -6.81 -0.54
N GLU A 4 -8.84 -6.85 0.75
CA GLU A 4 -9.14 -8.09 1.47
C GLU A 4 -10.40 -8.77 0.95
N ASP A 5 -11.43 -8.00 0.58
CA ASP A 5 -12.65 -8.56 -0.03
C ASP A 5 -12.36 -9.20 -1.41
N GLY A 6 -11.37 -8.65 -2.15
CA GLY A 6 -10.96 -9.16 -3.46
C GLY A 6 -9.94 -10.30 -3.42
N VAL A 7 -9.05 -10.32 -2.42
CA VAL A 7 -7.94 -11.28 -2.31
C VAL A 7 -8.20 -12.37 -1.27
N GLY A 8 -9.05 -12.12 -0.29
CA GLY A 8 -9.33 -13.01 0.84
C GLY A 8 -8.36 -12.90 2.01
N HIS A 9 -7.36 -12.01 1.91
CA HIS A 9 -6.30 -11.83 2.90
C HIS A 9 -6.06 -10.34 3.20
N THR A 10 -5.85 -10.01 4.47
CA THR A 10 -5.57 -8.64 4.90
C THR A 10 -4.20 -8.17 4.39
N PRO A 11 -4.12 -7.12 3.54
CA PRO A 11 -2.84 -6.56 3.11
C PRO A 11 -2.24 -5.66 4.20
N PHE A 12 -0.93 -5.42 4.09
CA PHE A 12 -0.29 -4.29 4.76
C PHE A 12 -0.13 -3.12 3.79
N ILE A 13 -0.59 -1.94 4.21
CA ILE A 13 -0.49 -0.70 3.42
C ILE A 13 0.65 0.11 3.98
N GLU A 14 1.63 0.43 3.13
CA GLU A 14 2.69 1.37 3.45
C GLU A 14 2.39 2.72 2.80
N CYS A 15 2.55 3.78 3.58
CA CYS A 15 2.40 5.15 3.14
C CYS A 15 3.72 5.91 3.21
N ASN A 16 3.94 6.77 2.21
CA ASN A 16 4.96 7.82 2.25
C ASN A 16 4.27 9.21 2.31
N VAL A 17 5.06 10.26 2.15
CA VAL A 17 4.59 11.65 2.12
C VAL A 17 5.08 12.30 0.84
N ASP A 18 4.18 12.96 0.09
CA ASP A 18 4.52 13.69 -1.14
C ASP A 18 5.15 15.06 -0.85
N SER A 19 5.48 15.82 -1.91
CA SER A 19 6.04 17.18 -1.81
C SER A 19 5.09 18.19 -1.16
N GLN A 20 3.78 17.94 -1.21
CA GLN A 20 2.73 18.77 -0.61
C GLN A 20 2.45 18.40 0.85
N GLY A 21 3.08 17.34 1.39
CA GLY A 21 2.91 16.88 2.75
C GLY A 21 1.74 15.91 2.94
N ASN A 22 1.12 15.41 1.87
CA ASN A 22 0.03 14.45 1.95
C ASN A 22 0.58 13.05 2.20
N HIS A 23 -0.03 12.35 3.16
CA HIS A 23 0.21 10.91 3.32
C HIS A 23 -0.52 10.16 2.22
N GLN A 24 0.21 9.44 1.38
CA GLN A 24 -0.34 8.75 0.21
C GLN A 24 -0.02 7.25 0.25
N VAL A 25 -0.86 6.43 -0.39
CA VAL A 25 -0.58 5.00 -0.58
C VAL A 25 0.68 4.87 -1.44
N TYR A 26 1.69 4.18 -0.92
CA TYR A 26 2.96 3.96 -1.62
C TYR A 26 3.12 2.51 -2.05
N GLN A 27 2.95 1.56 -1.12
CA GLN A 27 3.08 0.14 -1.40
C GLN A 27 1.97 -0.67 -0.74
N VAL A 28 1.62 -1.77 -1.39
CA VAL A 28 0.66 -2.76 -0.88
C VAL A 28 1.38 -4.10 -0.79
N TYR A 29 1.45 -4.65 0.41
CA TYR A 29 2.10 -5.93 0.67
C TYR A 29 1.06 -7.01 0.94
N LEU A 30 1.22 -8.13 0.25
CA LEU A 30 0.50 -9.38 0.48
C LEU A 30 1.53 -10.49 0.71
N CYS A 31 1.19 -11.44 1.57
CA CYS A 31 2.04 -12.59 1.83
C CYS A 31 1.66 -13.77 0.94
N VAL A 32 2.67 -14.50 0.51
CA VAL A 32 2.53 -15.70 -0.31
C VAL A 32 3.20 -16.85 0.44
N ASP A 33 2.68 -18.06 0.28
CA ASP A 33 3.37 -19.25 0.78
C ASP A 33 4.77 -19.41 0.17
N SER A 34 5.64 -20.18 0.83
CA SER A 34 7.02 -20.40 0.37
C SER A 34 7.12 -21.13 -0.97
N SER A 35 6.04 -21.79 -1.41
CA SER A 35 5.91 -22.39 -2.73
C SER A 35 5.47 -21.41 -3.82
N ALA A 36 5.27 -20.12 -3.49
CA ALA A 36 4.80 -19.08 -4.40
C ALA A 36 3.47 -19.40 -5.09
N SER A 37 2.60 -20.19 -4.44
CA SER A 37 1.41 -20.77 -5.06
C SER A 37 0.11 -20.10 -4.60
N ASN A 38 0.03 -19.70 -3.34
CA ASN A 38 -1.18 -19.12 -2.76
C ASN A 38 -0.86 -17.89 -1.92
N PHE A 39 -1.79 -16.94 -1.92
CA PHE A 39 -1.83 -15.92 -0.89
C PHE A 39 -2.17 -16.56 0.46
N ILE A 40 -1.60 -15.99 1.52
CA ILE A 40 -1.81 -16.42 2.89
C ILE A 40 -1.93 -15.18 3.79
N ASP A 41 -2.49 -15.37 4.98
CA ASP A 41 -2.40 -14.35 6.02
C ASP A 41 -0.94 -14.13 6.41
N CYS A 42 -0.52 -12.87 6.48
CA CYS A 42 0.85 -12.54 6.81
C CYS A 42 1.18 -12.97 8.24
N PRO A 43 2.20 -13.84 8.45
CA PRO A 43 2.61 -14.24 9.79
C PRO A 43 3.23 -13.08 10.57
N VAL A 44 3.77 -12.09 9.85
CA VAL A 44 4.31 -10.85 10.39
C VAL A 44 4.12 -9.74 9.36
N PHE A 45 3.81 -8.53 9.83
CA PHE A 45 3.78 -7.34 8.99
C PHE A 45 5.09 -6.56 9.08
N PRO A 46 5.49 -5.84 8.01
CA PRO A 46 6.66 -4.97 8.03
C PRO A 46 6.62 -3.97 9.20
N HIS A 47 7.79 -3.62 9.71
CA HIS A 47 7.92 -2.59 10.73
C HIS A 47 8.01 -1.21 10.07
N GLY A 48 7.01 -0.34 10.29
CA GLY A 48 7.00 1.02 9.73
C GLY A 48 5.69 1.35 9.00
N GLY A 49 5.76 2.18 7.96
CA GLY A 49 4.64 2.45 7.05
C GLY A 49 3.41 3.06 7.69
N ARG A 50 3.58 4.03 8.60
CA ARG A 50 2.44 4.64 9.31
C ARG A 50 1.52 5.37 8.34
N CYS A 51 0.41 4.75 8.01
CA CYS A 51 -0.71 5.40 7.35
C CYS A 51 -1.63 6.06 8.39
N GLY A 52 -2.15 7.24 8.05
CA GLY A 52 -3.25 7.86 8.80
C GLY A 52 -4.58 7.15 8.56
N SER A 53 -5.64 7.57 9.26
CA SER A 53 -7.01 7.09 9.00
C SER A 53 -7.58 7.59 7.67
N LYS A 54 -6.96 8.61 7.08
CA LYS A 54 -7.21 9.11 5.72
C LYS A 54 -5.88 9.29 5.03
N ILE A 55 -5.78 8.80 3.81
CA ILE A 55 -4.59 8.82 2.97
C ILE A 55 -5.01 9.07 1.53
N GLU A 56 -4.12 9.67 0.76
CA GLU A 56 -4.33 9.99 -0.65
C GLU A 56 -4.05 8.78 -1.55
N PHE A 57 -4.80 8.69 -2.65
CA PHE A 57 -4.47 7.83 -3.79
C PHE A 57 -4.25 8.73 -5.02
N PRO A 58 -2.99 9.08 -5.31
CA PRO A 58 -2.68 10.13 -6.28
C PRO A 58 -2.96 9.65 -7.71
N PRO A 59 -3.44 10.53 -8.61
CA PRO A 59 -3.51 10.22 -10.03
C PRO A 59 -2.10 10.19 -10.64
N PHE A 60 -1.96 9.51 -11.77
CA PHE A 60 -0.73 9.55 -12.60
C PHE A 60 -0.68 10.76 -13.54
N SER A 61 -1.40 11.86 -13.26
CA SER A 61 -1.63 12.91 -14.26
C SER A 61 -0.32 13.58 -14.70
N SER A 62 -0.21 13.94 -15.98
CA SER A 62 1.01 14.51 -16.58
C SER A 62 1.41 15.88 -16.03
N THR A 63 0.57 16.54 -15.23
CA THR A 63 0.90 17.79 -14.53
C THR A 63 1.67 17.57 -13.23
N ASP A 64 1.75 16.33 -12.74
CA ASP A 64 2.57 15.96 -11.58
C ASP A 64 4.02 15.60 -11.99
N HIS A 65 4.30 15.58 -13.29
CA HIS A 65 5.61 15.23 -13.85
C HIS A 65 6.55 16.42 -14.05
N ASP A 66 6.11 17.64 -13.72
CA ASP A 66 6.90 18.88 -13.84
C ASP A 66 7.60 19.30 -12.52
N GLU A 67 7.63 18.44 -11.48
CA GLU A 67 8.46 18.65 -10.28
C GLU A 67 9.85 17.98 -10.36
N PHE A 68 10.44 17.88 -11.57
CA PHE A 68 11.87 17.57 -11.75
C PHE A 68 12.54 18.49 -12.77
#